data_AF-A0A7S2G9N5-F1
#
_entry.id   AF-A0A7S2G9N5-F1
#
_cell.length_a   1.000
_cell.length_b   1.000
_cell.length_c   1.000
_cell.angle_alpha   90.00
_cell.angle_beta   90.00
_cell.angle_gamma   90.00
#
_symmetry.space_group_name_H-M   'P 1'
#
loop_
_entity.id
_entity.type
_entity.pdbx_description
1 polymer ?
#
loop_
_entity_poly.entity_id
_entity_poly.type
_entity_poly.pdbx_seq_one_letter_code
_entity_poly.pdbx_strand_id
1 'polypeptide(L)'
;QFPPTPSKEAGVAERSLAVILSNRITLIAVASATLANSAMVMLMSPITLAMEANGYTYLMALTVLEFHFLGMFAPGFFTGHFIQSAGPYTVSYVGIFFFLSSTSVLLIGDNVWNFMVGMLLCGVG
;
A
#
# COMPACT_ATOMS: atom_id res chain seq x y z
N GLN A 1 31.45 24.59 -22.41
CA GLN A 1 31.02 25.23 -21.15
C GLN A 1 29.65 24.67 -20.81
N PHE A 2 29.53 23.92 -19.72
CA PHE A 2 28.24 23.41 -19.24
C PHE A 2 27.40 24.58 -18.70
N PRO A 3 26.06 24.57 -18.89
CA PRO A 3 25.20 25.58 -18.31
C PRO A 3 25.29 25.56 -16.77
N PRO A 4 25.25 26.73 -16.10
CA PRO A 4 25.35 26.82 -14.65
C PRO A 4 24.18 26.05 -14.02
N THR A 5 24.51 25.21 -13.03
CA THR A 5 23.52 24.51 -12.21
C THR A 5 22.52 25.51 -11.64
N PRO A 6 21.20 25.23 -11.72
CA PRO A 6 20.21 26.13 -11.15
C PRO A 6 20.55 26.35 -9.68
N SER A 7 20.74 27.62 -9.33
CA SER A 7 20.99 28.08 -7.97
C SER A 7 19.89 27.50 -7.08
N LYS A 8 20.30 26.71 -6.08
CA LYS A 8 19.44 26.20 -5.01
C LYS A 8 18.64 27.38 -4.48
N GLU A 9 17.33 27.42 -4.74
CA GLU A 9 16.46 28.52 -4.33
C GLU A 9 16.66 28.80 -2.84
N ALA A 10 17.33 29.91 -2.56
CA ALA A 10 17.56 30.44 -1.22
C ALA A 10 16.23 30.98 -0.69
N GLY A 11 15.40 30.07 -0.16
CA GLY A 11 14.06 30.38 0.34
C GLY A 11 13.34 29.22 1.02
N VAL A 12 13.73 27.98 0.76
CA VAL A 12 13.31 26.85 1.59
C VAL A 12 14.26 26.80 2.78
N ALA A 13 13.95 27.55 3.84
CA ALA A 13 14.56 27.34 5.14
C ALA A 13 14.62 25.83 5.40
N GLU A 14 15.79 25.28 5.73
CA GLU A 14 15.91 23.91 6.22
C GLU A 14 14.95 23.78 7.39
N ARG A 15 13.72 23.31 7.12
CA ARG A 15 12.72 23.10 8.14
C ARG A 15 13.28 21.98 8.99
N SER A 16 13.74 22.35 10.19
CA SER A 16 14.22 21.40 11.19
C SER A 16 13.27 20.20 11.22
N LEU A 17 13.82 18.99 11.08
CA LEU A 17 13.03 17.76 11.04
C LEU A 17 12.07 17.66 12.24
N ALA A 18 12.47 18.23 13.39
CA ALA A 18 11.63 18.34 14.58
C ALA A 18 10.35 19.17 14.35
N VAL A 19 10.40 20.22 13.52
CA VAL A 19 9.22 21.05 13.17
C VAL A 19 8.27 20.30 12.24
N ILE A 20 8.81 19.48 11.31
CA ILE A 20 8.00 18.63 10.42
C ILE A 20 7.34 17.50 11.22
N LEU A 21 8.09 16.85 12.10
CA LEU A 21 7.60 15.79 13.00
C LEU A 21 6.58 16.29 14.03
N SER A 22 6.71 17.53 14.48
CA SER A 22 5.77 18.16 15.43
C SER A 22 4.45 18.61 14.77
N ASN A 23 4.37 18.58 13.43
CA ASN A 23 3.15 18.89 12.72
C ASN A 23 2.16 17.73 12.80
N ARG A 24 0.94 17.99 13.29
CA ARG A 24 -0.11 16.99 13.49
C ARG A 24 -0.45 16.21 12.22
N ILE A 25 -0.35 16.86 11.06
CA ILE A 25 -0.61 16.23 9.75
C ILE A 25 0.46 15.17 9.44
N THR A 26 1.75 15.46 9.70
CA THR A 26 2.84 14.49 9.51
C THR A 26 2.65 13.29 10.42
N LEU A 27 2.27 13.52 11.68
CA LEU A 27 2.08 12.43 12.64
C LEU A 27 0.94 11.50 12.23
N ILE A 28 -0.18 12.05 11.72
CA ILE A 28 -1.28 11.25 11.14
C ILE A 28 -0.82 10.48 9.91
N ALA A 29 -0.06 11.11 9.00
CA ALA A 29 0.45 10.46 7.79
C ALA A 29 1.43 9.33 8.11
N VAL A 30 2.32 9.52 9.10
CA VAL A 30 3.25 8.49 9.56
C VAL A 30 2.50 7.34 10.25
N ALA A 31 1.50 7.65 11.07
CA ALA A 31 0.67 6.64 11.71
C ALA A 31 -0.10 5.80 10.67
N SER A 32 -0.72 6.44 9.67
CA SER A 32 -1.43 5.73 8.60
C SER A 32 -0.48 4.91 7.74
N ALA A 33 0.71 5.42 7.42
CA ALA A 33 1.71 4.70 6.64
C ALA A 33 2.26 3.49 7.41
N THR A 34 2.51 3.66 8.71
CA THR A 34 2.97 2.56 9.57
C THR A 34 1.90 1.48 9.68
N LEU A 35 0.63 1.88 9.88
CA LEU A 35 -0.49 0.95 9.96
C LEU A 35 -0.69 0.18 8.66
N ALA A 36 -0.67 0.87 7.51
CA ALA A 36 -0.78 0.24 6.20
C ALA A 36 0.37 -0.76 5.96
N ASN A 37 1.61 -0.37 6.28
CA ASN A 37 2.77 -1.24 6.14
C ASN A 37 2.70 -2.45 7.09
N SER A 38 2.26 -2.25 8.33
CA SER A 38 2.03 -3.35 9.28
C SER A 38 0.97 -4.32 8.76
N ALA A 39 -0.15 -3.83 8.24
CA ALA A 39 -1.20 -4.66 7.67
C ALA A 39 -0.69 -5.47 6.46
N MET A 40 0.06 -4.83 5.56
CA MET A 40 0.65 -5.48 4.39
C MET A 40 1.59 -6.61 4.80
N VAL A 41 2.54 -6.37 5.72
CA VAL A 41 3.48 -7.39 6.19
C VAL A 41 2.76 -8.52 6.93
N MET A 42 1.75 -8.18 7.73
CA MET A 42 0.95 -9.17 8.46
C MET A 42 0.10 -10.05 7.54
N LEU A 43 -0.33 -9.57 6.37
CA LEU A 43 -1.11 -10.36 5.42
C LEU A 43 -0.23 -11.20 4.51
N MET A 44 0.89 -10.66 4.01
CA MET A 44 1.79 -11.38 3.10
C MET A 44 2.45 -12.60 3.73
N SER A 45 2.94 -12.46 4.97
CA SER A 45 3.74 -13.50 5.64
C SER A 45 2.96 -14.80 5.89
N PRO A 46 1.74 -14.79 6.46
CA PRO A 46 1.01 -16.02 6.75
C PRO A 46 0.30 -16.63 5.54
N ILE A 47 0.13 -15.93 4.41
CA ILE A 47 -0.70 -16.44 3.31
C ILE A 47 -0.10 -17.66 2.61
N THR A 48 1.22 -17.69 2.40
CA THR A 48 1.88 -18.87 1.84
C THR A 48 1.79 -20.06 2.81
N LEU A 49 1.95 -19.79 4.11
CA LEU A 49 1.82 -20.80 5.17
C LEU A 49 0.37 -21.33 5.30
N ALA A 50 -0.62 -20.45 5.19
CA ALA A 50 -2.04 -20.81 5.22
C ALA A 50 -2.43 -21.64 3.99
N MET A 51 -1.88 -21.33 2.82
CA MET A 51 -2.10 -22.12 1.61
C MET A 51 -1.43 -23.50 1.69
N GLU A 52 -0.23 -23.58 2.25
CA GLU A 52 0.46 -24.86 2.51
C GLU A 52 -0.32 -25.73 3.51
N ALA A 53 -0.83 -25.11 4.60
CA ALA A 53 -1.65 -25.81 5.60
C ALA A 53 -2.96 -26.36 5.03
N ASN A 54 -3.55 -25.69 4.03
CA ASN A 54 -4.74 -26.14 3.31
C ASN A 54 -4.42 -27.16 2.19
N GLY A 55 -3.15 -27.54 2.02
CA GLY A 55 -2.73 -28.54 1.03
C GLY A 55 -2.66 -28.03 -0.42
N TYR A 56 -2.68 -26.70 -0.63
CA TYR A 56 -2.51 -26.12 -1.96
C TYR A 56 -1.05 -26.19 -2.41
N THR A 57 -0.86 -26.40 -3.71
CA THR A 57 0.49 -26.45 -4.31
C THR A 57 1.17 -25.08 -4.24
N TYR A 58 2.49 -25.08 -4.04
CA TYR A 58 3.31 -23.86 -4.06
C TYR A 58 3.10 -22.98 -5.31
N LEU A 59 2.83 -23.60 -6.47
CA LEU A 59 2.49 -22.89 -7.71
C LEU A 59 1.23 -22.01 -7.58
N MET A 60 0.21 -22.43 -6.81
CA MET A 60 -0.96 -21.59 -6.59
C MET A 60 -0.66 -20.42 -5.66
N ALA A 61 0.18 -20.62 -4.66
CA ALA A 61 0.62 -19.52 -3.79
C ALA A 61 1.44 -18.47 -4.56
N LEU A 62 2.28 -18.92 -5.49
CA LEU A 62 3.00 -18.05 -6.44
C LEU A 62 2.02 -17.25 -7.31
N THR A 63 1.00 -17.89 -7.89
CA THR A 63 -0.01 -17.18 -8.68
C THR A 63 -0.74 -16.11 -7.85
N VAL A 64 -1.08 -16.40 -6.59
CA VAL A 64 -1.68 -15.41 -5.68
C VAL A 64 -0.73 -14.23 -5.43
N LEU A 65 0.57 -14.50 -5.25
CA LEU A 65 1.59 -13.44 -5.11
C LEU A 65 1.73 -12.62 -6.40
N GLU A 66 1.70 -13.23 -7.58
CA GLU A 66 1.72 -12.52 -8.87
C GLU A 66 0.52 -11.57 -9.01
N PHE A 67 -0.68 -12.04 -8.63
CA PHE A 67 -1.87 -11.18 -8.60
C PHE A 67 -1.76 -10.05 -7.57
N HIS A 68 -1.09 -10.28 -6.43
CA HIS A 68 -0.77 -9.21 -5.50
C HIS A 68 0.19 -8.17 -6.11
N PHE A 69 1.28 -8.62 -6.74
CA PHE A 69 2.21 -7.72 -7.43
C PHE A 69 1.51 -6.91 -8.51
N LEU A 70 0.63 -7.55 -9.30
CA LEU A 70 -0.22 -6.86 -10.26
C LEU A 70 -1.10 -5.81 -9.57
N GLY A 71 -1.72 -6.17 -8.44
CA GLY A 71 -2.52 -5.26 -7.61
C GLY A 71 -1.73 -4.08 -7.06
N MET A 72 -0.43 -4.23 -6.78
CA MET A 72 0.43 -3.15 -6.28
C MET A 72 0.84 -2.17 -7.39
N PHE A 73 1.11 -2.67 -8.61
CA PHE A 73 1.61 -1.84 -9.71
C PHE A 73 0.51 -1.28 -10.63
N ALA A 74 -0.59 -2.01 -10.83
CA ALA A 74 -1.69 -1.58 -11.69
C ALA A 74 -2.35 -0.26 -11.26
N PRO A 75 -2.57 0.03 -9.95
CA PRO A 75 -3.12 1.30 -9.51
C PRO A 75 -2.22 2.45 -9.89
N GLY A 76 -0.89 2.28 -9.83
CA GLY A 76 0.10 3.33 -10.08
C GLY A 76 -0.09 4.08 -11.40
N PHE A 77 -0.65 3.43 -12.41
CA PHE A 77 -1.01 4.07 -13.68
C PHE A 77 -2.15 5.10 -13.56
N PHE A 78 -3.09 4.87 -12.63
CA PHE A 78 -4.28 5.68 -12.42
C PHE A 78 -4.20 6.56 -11.16
N THR A 79 -3.39 6.18 -10.16
CA THR A 79 -3.31 6.90 -8.87
C THR A 79 -2.91 8.35 -9.06
N GLY A 80 -2.04 8.68 -10.03
CA GLY A 80 -1.65 10.06 -10.31
C GLY A 80 -2.82 10.96 -10.71
N HIS A 81 -3.67 10.49 -11.63
CA HIS A 81 -4.87 11.21 -12.05
C HIS A 81 -5.95 11.23 -10.95
N PHE A 82 -6.04 10.14 -10.17
CA PHE A 82 -7.00 10.02 -9.08
C PHE A 82 -6.65 10.92 -7.89
N ILE A 83 -5.38 11.07 -7.53
CA ILE A 83 -4.94 12.00 -6.48
C ILE A 83 -5.18 13.45 -6.89
N GLN A 84 -4.92 13.81 -8.15
CA GLN A 84 -5.16 15.17 -8.65
C GLN A 84 -6.64 15.55 -8.65
N SER A 85 -7.55 14.59 -8.85
CA SER A 85 -8.99 14.85 -8.93
C SER A 85 -9.72 14.68 -7.59
N ALA A 86 -9.44 13.62 -6.83
CA ALA A 86 -10.13 13.29 -5.58
C ALA A 86 -9.45 13.87 -4.32
N GLY A 87 -8.21 14.33 -4.44
CA GLY A 87 -7.41 14.89 -3.35
C GLY A 87 -6.80 13.81 -2.43
N PRO A 88 -5.72 14.15 -1.71
CA PRO A 88 -4.91 13.20 -0.95
C PRO A 88 -5.67 12.53 0.21
N TYR A 89 -6.60 13.24 0.86
CA TYR A 89 -7.37 12.70 1.97
C TYR A 89 -8.32 11.58 1.53
N THR A 90 -9.03 11.76 0.41
CA THR A 90 -9.97 10.77 -0.13
C THR A 90 -9.26 9.47 -0.51
N VAL A 91 -8.10 9.57 -1.16
CA VAL A 91 -7.30 8.40 -1.55
C VAL A 91 -6.86 7.60 -0.33
N SER A 92 -6.51 8.28 0.75
CA SER A 92 -6.12 7.62 2.01
C SER A 92 -7.29 6.84 2.64
N TYR A 93 -8.51 7.38 2.64
CA TYR A 93 -9.69 6.66 3.12
C TYR A 93 -10.05 5.45 2.24
N VAL A 94 -9.89 5.58 0.92
CA VAL A 94 -10.14 4.47 -0.02
C VAL A 94 -9.16 3.32 0.23
N GLY A 95 -7.88 3.60 0.44
CA GLY A 95 -6.89 2.56 0.78
C GLY A 95 -7.24 1.81 2.07
N ILE A 96 -7.63 2.52 3.13
CA ILE A 96 -8.10 1.90 4.38
C ILE A 96 -9.31 0.98 4.13
N PHE A 97 -10.25 1.41 3.29
CA PHE A 97 -11.42 0.59 2.94
C PHE A 97 -11.02 -0.68 2.19
N PHE A 98 -10.05 -0.61 1.28
CA PHE A 98 -9.52 -1.77 0.58
C PHE A 98 -8.80 -2.75 1.53
N PHE A 99 -7.99 -2.27 2.47
CA PHE A 99 -7.36 -3.11 3.50
C PHE A 99 -8.38 -3.84 4.39
N LEU A 100 -9.43 -3.14 4.82
CA LEU A 100 -10.50 -3.75 5.64
C LEU A 100 -11.30 -4.79 4.84
N SER A 101 -11.59 -4.49 3.58
CA SER A 101 -12.28 -5.42 2.68
C SER A 101 -11.43 -6.66 2.40
N SER A 102 -10.13 -6.49 2.15
CA SER A 102 -9.17 -7.58 1.97
C SER A 102 -9.15 -8.51 3.18
N THR A 103 -9.00 -7.93 4.38
CA THR A 103 -8.98 -8.71 5.64
C THR A 103 -10.29 -9.48 5.83
N SER A 104 -11.43 -8.86 5.53
CA SER A 104 -12.75 -9.49 5.65
C SER A 104 -12.91 -10.68 4.69
N VAL A 105 -12.49 -10.52 3.43
CA VAL A 105 -12.54 -11.60 2.43
C VAL A 105 -11.65 -12.77 2.85
N LEU A 106 -10.47 -12.47 3.39
CA LEU A 106 -9.54 -13.50 3.87
C LEU A 106 -10.08 -14.28 5.07
N LEU A 107 -10.91 -13.65 5.91
CA LEU A 107 -11.54 -14.28 7.07
C LEU A 107 -12.78 -15.12 6.72
N ILE A 108 -13.46 -14.83 5.59
CA ILE A 108 -14.75 -15.45 5.25
C ILE A 108 -14.59 -16.82 4.56
N GLY A 109 -13.44 -17.16 3.98
CA GLY A 109 -13.24 -18.55 3.57
C GLY A 109 -11.88 -18.91 3.00
N ASP A 110 -11.62 -20.21 3.00
CA ASP A 110 -10.31 -20.83 2.74
C ASP A 110 -10.12 -21.30 1.29
N ASN A 111 -10.87 -20.71 0.36
CA ASN A 111 -10.74 -21.01 -1.07
C ASN A 111 -9.60 -20.20 -1.71
N VAL A 112 -8.94 -20.76 -2.71
CA VAL A 112 -7.90 -20.06 -3.51
C VAL A 112 -8.40 -18.73 -4.06
N TRP A 113 -9.66 -18.65 -4.46
CA TRP A 113 -10.28 -17.42 -4.95
C TRP A 113 -10.36 -16.33 -3.88
N ASN A 114 -10.60 -16.68 -2.62
CA ASN A 114 -10.64 -15.72 -1.51
C ASN A 114 -9.23 -15.20 -1.21
N PHE A 115 -8.23 -16.09 -1.22
CA PHE A 115 -6.83 -15.68 -1.10
C PHE A 115 -6.41 -14.75 -2.25
N MET A 116 -6.77 -15.08 -3.49
CA MET A 116 -6.39 -14.29 -4.67
C MET A 116 -7.08 -12.91 -4.69
N VAL A 117 -8.39 -12.86 -4.46
CA VAL A 117 -9.15 -11.60 -4.41
C VAL A 117 -8.72 -10.76 -3.20
N GLY A 118 -8.57 -11.38 -2.02
CA GLY A 118 -8.08 -10.71 -0.82
C GLY A 118 -6.69 -10.10 -1.01
N MET A 119 -5.77 -10.83 -1.63
CA MET A 119 -4.41 -10.37 -1.91
C MET A 119 -4.33 -9.29 -2.98
N LEU A 120 -5.20 -9.36 -3.99
CA LEU A 120 -5.33 -8.33 -5.00
C LEU A 120 -5.91 -7.04 -4.40
N LEU A 121 -6.97 -7.12 -3.59
CA LEU A 121 -7.50 -5.97 -2.85
C LEU A 121 -6.46 -5.40 -1.89
N CYS A 122 -5.66 -6.25 -1.24
CA CYS A 122 -4.54 -5.82 -0.39
C CYS A 122 -3.44 -5.10 -1.19
N GLY A 123 -3.19 -5.50 -2.43
CA GLY A 123 -2.22 -4.82 -3.30
C GLY A 123 -2.71 -3.46 -3.78
N VAL A 124 -4.03 -3.32 -4.00
CA VAL A 124 -4.65 -2.07 -4.46
C VAL A 124 -4.80 -1.03 -3.33
N GLY A 125 -4.99 -1.50 -2.09
CA GLY A 125 -5.17 -0.65 -0.89
C GLY A 125 -3.89 0.01 -0.40
#